data_AF-A0A7K2TG61-F1
#
_entry.id   AF-A0A7K2TG61-F1
#
_cell.length_a   1.000
_cell.length_b   1.000
_cell.length_c   1.000
_cell.angle_alpha   90.00
_cell.angle_beta   90.00
_cell.angle_gamma   90.00
#
_symmetry.space_group_name_H-M   'P 1'
#
loop_
_entity.id
_entity.type
_entity.pdbx_description
1 polymer ?
#
loop_
_entity_poly.entity_id
_entity_poly.type
_entity_poly.pdbx_seq_one_letter_code
_entity_poly.pdbx_strand_id
1 'polypeptide(L)'
;MARGRLRIYLGAAPGVGKTYAMLSEAHRRVERGTDCAVGFVEHHGRPRTELMLSGLERIPRVRLDHRGGAFTEMDLDAVLARRPAVALVDELAHTNVPGSRNAKRWQDVEELLAAGIDVVSTVNIQHLESLGDVVESITGVRQRETVPDEVVRRADQIELVDMSPQALRRRMAHGNIY
;
A
#
# COMPACT_ATOMS: atom_id res chain seq x y z
N MET A 1 -4.61 24.86 2.13
CA MET A 1 -5.59 23.76 2.34
C MET A 1 -5.11 22.95 3.53
N ALA A 2 -6.02 22.31 4.28
CA ALA A 2 -5.60 21.40 5.35
C ALA A 2 -4.90 20.18 4.72
N ARG A 3 -3.90 19.64 5.42
CA ARG A 3 -3.24 18.39 5.02
C ARG A 3 -4.26 17.25 5.08
N GLY A 4 -4.20 16.35 4.11
CA GLY A 4 -4.98 15.12 4.09
C GLY A 4 -4.61 14.17 5.23
N ARG A 5 -5.46 13.19 5.48
CA ARG A 5 -5.29 12.19 6.55
C ARG A 5 -4.75 10.88 6.02
N LEU A 6 -3.88 10.26 6.79
CA LEU A 6 -3.30 8.95 6.48
C LEU A 6 -3.90 7.86 7.35
N ARG A 7 -4.52 6.86 6.72
CA ARG A 7 -4.94 5.60 7.35
C ARG A 7 -4.05 4.46 6.87
N ILE A 8 -3.51 3.67 7.81
CA ILE A 8 -2.64 2.54 7.51
C ILE A 8 -3.28 1.25 8.00
N TYR A 9 -3.38 0.27 7.11
CA TYR A 9 -3.57 -1.14 7.47
C TYR A 9 -2.22 -1.79 7.70
N LEU A 10 -1.87 -2.03 8.96
CA LEU A 10 -0.61 -2.62 9.39
C LEU A 10 -0.81 -4.13 9.61
N GLY A 11 0.08 -4.96 9.10
CA GLY A 11 -0.01 -6.42 9.27
C GLY A 11 1.32 -7.07 9.60
N ALA A 12 1.26 -8.25 10.21
CA ALA A 12 2.46 -8.99 10.61
C ALA A 12 3.23 -9.58 9.42
N ALA A 13 2.54 -9.91 8.32
CA ALA A 13 3.14 -10.60 7.18
C ALA A 13 2.33 -10.40 5.88
N PRO A 14 2.90 -10.72 4.70
CA PRO A 14 2.14 -10.93 3.48
C PRO A 14 1.01 -11.94 3.68
N GLY A 15 -0.13 -11.73 3.02
CA GLY A 15 -1.25 -12.69 3.06
C GLY A 15 -2.23 -12.58 4.24
N VAL A 16 -1.95 -11.76 5.26
CA VAL A 16 -2.89 -11.54 6.40
C VAL A 16 -4.18 -10.81 5.99
N GLY A 17 -4.19 -10.14 4.83
CA GLY A 17 -5.40 -9.55 4.25
C GLY A 17 -5.45 -8.02 4.19
N LYS A 18 -4.33 -7.31 4.42
CA LYS A 18 -4.27 -5.83 4.42
C LYS A 18 -4.90 -5.18 3.18
N THR A 19 -4.48 -5.60 1.97
CA THR A 19 -5.04 -5.09 0.71
C THR A 19 -6.55 -5.31 0.63
N TYR A 20 -7.02 -6.48 1.07
CA TYR A 20 -8.46 -6.77 1.09
C TYR A 20 -9.21 -5.84 2.06
N ALA A 21 -8.68 -5.63 3.27
CA ALA A 21 -9.25 -4.72 4.25
C ALA A 21 -9.29 -3.27 3.74
N MET A 22 -8.22 -2.81 3.08
CA MET A 22 -8.16 -1.50 2.42
C MET A 22 -9.23 -1.36 1.34
N LEU A 23 -9.38 -2.36 0.45
CA LEU A 23 -10.40 -2.33 -0.60
C LEU A 23 -11.82 -2.39 -0.02
N SER A 24 -12.06 -3.19 1.02
CA SER A 24 -13.35 -3.21 1.72
C SER A 24 -13.70 -1.86 2.35
N GLU A 25 -12.71 -1.14 2.89
CA GLU A 25 -12.92 0.24 3.35
C GLU A 25 -13.26 1.19 2.22
N ALA A 26 -12.60 1.07 1.07
CA ALA A 26 -12.89 1.89 -0.10
C ALA A 26 -14.32 1.71 -0.60
N HIS A 27 -14.79 0.46 -0.69
CA HIS A 27 -16.20 0.17 -1.03
C HIS A 27 -17.17 0.84 -0.07
N ARG A 28 -16.98 0.70 1.25
CA ARG A 28 -17.83 1.37 2.25
C ARG A 28 -17.85 2.89 2.10
N ARG A 29 -16.74 3.50 1.69
CA ARG A 29 -16.65 4.95 1.45
C ARG A 29 -17.39 5.37 0.18
N VAL A 30 -17.20 4.63 -0.91
CA VAL A 30 -17.89 4.86 -2.19
C VAL A 30 -19.40 4.67 -2.03
N GLU A 31 -19.85 3.64 -1.32
CA GLU A 31 -21.28 3.41 -1.01
C GLU A 31 -21.92 4.58 -0.24
N ARG A 32 -21.12 5.34 0.51
CA ARG A 32 -21.55 6.56 1.23
C ARG A 32 -21.38 7.84 0.39
N GLY A 33 -20.99 7.73 -0.87
CA GLY A 33 -20.78 8.85 -1.79
C GLY A 33 -19.43 9.56 -1.65
N THR A 34 -18.43 8.94 -1.01
CA THR A 34 -17.07 9.50 -0.95
C THR A 34 -16.37 9.31 -2.30
N ASP A 35 -15.74 10.38 -2.82
CA ASP A 35 -14.91 10.33 -4.02
C ASP A 35 -13.58 9.59 -3.75
N CYS A 36 -13.48 8.35 -4.22
CA CYS A 36 -12.32 7.49 -3.99
C CYS A 36 -11.71 7.05 -5.33
N ALA A 37 -10.38 7.08 -5.43
CA ALA A 37 -9.66 6.52 -6.57
C ALA A 37 -8.54 5.56 -6.12
N VAL A 38 -8.34 4.49 -6.88
CA VAL A 38 -7.21 3.59 -6.72
C VAL A 38 -6.00 4.19 -7.44
N GLY A 39 -5.02 4.67 -6.68
CA GLY A 39 -3.73 5.12 -7.22
C GLY A 39 -2.82 3.92 -7.49
N PHE A 40 -2.69 3.03 -6.52
CA PHE A 40 -1.92 1.79 -6.68
C PHE A 40 -2.43 0.69 -5.76
N VAL A 41 -2.66 -0.51 -6.31
CA VAL A 41 -2.99 -1.72 -5.54
C VAL A 41 -2.27 -2.90 -6.15
N GLU A 42 -1.50 -3.63 -5.34
CA GLU A 42 -0.82 -4.85 -5.76
C GLU A 42 -1.66 -6.09 -5.42
N HIS A 43 -2.16 -6.77 -6.45
CA HIS A 43 -3.03 -7.93 -6.29
C HIS A 43 -2.25 -9.25 -6.29
N HIS A 44 -0.99 -9.31 -6.71
CA HIS A 44 -0.16 -10.53 -6.79
C HIS A 44 -0.90 -11.72 -7.44
N GLY A 45 -1.71 -11.47 -8.47
CA GLY A 45 -2.50 -12.50 -9.16
C GLY A 45 -3.58 -13.16 -8.29
N ARG A 46 -4.00 -12.54 -7.17
CA ARG A 46 -5.04 -13.06 -6.29
C ARG A 46 -6.43 -12.71 -6.86
N PRO A 47 -7.22 -13.68 -7.37
CA PRO A 47 -8.46 -13.38 -8.08
C PRO A 47 -9.49 -12.65 -7.22
N ARG A 48 -9.56 -12.97 -5.92
CA ARG A 48 -10.45 -12.28 -4.98
C ARG A 48 -10.09 -10.81 -4.78
N THR A 49 -8.81 -10.47 -4.81
CA THR A 49 -8.36 -9.08 -4.69
C THR A 49 -8.63 -8.31 -5.98
N GLU A 50 -8.45 -8.95 -7.13
CA GLU A 50 -8.81 -8.37 -8.43
C GLU A 50 -10.31 -8.09 -8.54
N LEU A 51 -11.16 -9.02 -8.09
CA LEU A 51 -12.60 -8.81 -8.04
C LEU A 51 -12.97 -7.59 -7.18
N MET A 52 -12.30 -7.40 -6.04
CA MET A 52 -12.52 -6.25 -5.16
C MET A 52 -12.14 -4.90 -5.78
N LEU A 53 -11.37 -4.87 -6.88
CA LEU A 53 -11.12 -3.63 -7.62
C LEU A 53 -12.30 -3.24 -8.51
N SER A 54 -13.23 -4.16 -8.78
CA SER A 54 -14.42 -3.88 -9.58
C SER A 54 -15.31 -2.88 -8.85
N GLY A 55 -15.79 -1.86 -9.56
CA GLY A 55 -16.61 -0.79 -8.98
C GLY A 55 -15.82 0.34 -8.32
N LEU A 56 -14.48 0.27 -8.26
CA LEU A 56 -13.63 1.37 -7.84
C LEU A 56 -13.01 2.07 -9.07
N GLU A 57 -12.97 3.41 -9.07
CA GLU A 57 -12.23 4.18 -10.07
C GLU A 57 -10.74 3.84 -9.95
N ARG A 58 -10.07 3.59 -11.08
CA ARG A 58 -8.65 3.23 -11.11
C ARG A 58 -7.88 4.21 -11.97
N ILE A 59 -6.83 4.78 -11.41
CA ILE A 59 -5.89 5.60 -12.15
C ILE A 59 -4.90 4.66 -12.85
N PRO A 60 -4.71 4.76 -14.18
CA PRO A 60 -3.76 3.92 -14.89
C PRO A 60 -2.34 4.07 -14.32
N ARG A 61 -1.63 2.95 -14.17
CA ARG A 61 -0.23 2.93 -13.76
C ARG A 61 0.67 3.47 -14.88
N VAL A 62 1.74 4.16 -14.51
CA VAL A 62 2.80 4.54 -15.46
C VAL A 62 3.70 3.34 -15.75
N ARG A 63 4.15 3.18 -17.00
CA ARG A 63 5.16 2.17 -17.38
C ARG A 63 6.54 2.80 -17.40
N LEU A 64 7.51 2.10 -16.82
CA LEU A 64 8.89 2.56 -16.70
C LEU A 64 9.84 1.44 -17.16
N ASP A 65 10.78 1.77 -18.03
CA ASP A 65 11.83 0.86 -18.46
C ASP A 65 13.08 1.04 -17.60
N HIS A 66 13.53 -0.02 -16.94
CA HIS A 66 14.72 0.01 -16.10
C HIS A 66 15.57 -1.24 -16.28
N ARG A 67 16.87 -1.08 -16.60
CA ARG A 67 17.84 -2.18 -16.80
C ARG A 67 17.33 -3.28 -17.76
N GLY A 68 16.61 -2.89 -18.81
CA GLY A 68 16.06 -3.80 -19.81
C GLY A 68 14.79 -4.55 -19.42
N GLY A 69 14.21 -4.27 -18.23
CA GLY A 69 12.90 -4.75 -17.81
C GLY A 69 11.85 -3.64 -17.83
N ALA A 70 10.60 -3.99 -18.11
CA ALA A 70 9.45 -3.09 -18.02
C ALA A 70 8.76 -3.26 -16.67
N PHE A 71 8.59 -2.15 -15.95
CA PHE A 71 7.93 -2.08 -14.64
C PHE A 71 6.71 -1.16 -14.72
N THR A 72 5.84 -1.25 -13.72
CA THR A 72 4.71 -0.33 -13.57
C THR A 72 4.75 0.32 -12.21
N GLU A 73 4.41 1.61 -12.13
CA GLU A 73 4.36 2.34 -10.87
C GLU A 73 3.11 3.21 -10.75
N MET A 74 2.82 3.73 -9.55
CA MET A 74 1.75 4.70 -9.37
C MET A 74 2.02 5.95 -10.23
N ASP A 75 1.01 6.40 -10.97
CA ASP A 75 1.07 7.70 -11.64
C ASP A 75 0.68 8.80 -10.64
N LEU A 76 1.66 9.27 -9.87
CA LEU A 76 1.46 10.30 -8.84
C LEU A 76 0.86 11.58 -9.42
N ASP A 77 1.36 12.04 -10.57
CA ASP A 77 0.91 13.28 -11.18
C ASP A 77 -0.55 13.15 -11.66
N ALA A 78 -0.96 11.99 -12.19
CA ALA A 78 -2.35 11.73 -12.54
C ALA A 78 -3.27 11.70 -11.30
N VAL A 79 -2.81 11.14 -10.17
CA VAL A 79 -3.57 11.17 -8.91
C VAL A 79 -3.74 12.60 -8.41
N LEU A 80 -2.66 13.38 -8.40
CA LEU A 80 -2.67 14.79 -8.01
C LEU A 80 -3.56 15.64 -8.92
N ALA A 81 -3.57 15.37 -10.23
CA ALA A 81 -4.43 16.06 -11.18
C ALA A 81 -5.91 15.68 -11.00
N ARG A 82 -6.20 14.40 -10.73
CA ARG A 82 -7.56 13.90 -10.50
C ARG A 82 -8.15 14.40 -9.18
N ARG A 83 -7.32 14.64 -8.17
CA ARG A 83 -7.71 15.15 -6.84
C ARG A 83 -8.90 14.40 -6.21
N PRO A 84 -8.84 13.07 -6.05
CA PRO A 84 -9.89 12.37 -5.32
C PRO A 84 -9.94 12.85 -3.87
N ALA A 85 -11.08 12.70 -3.19
CA ALA A 85 -11.13 12.94 -1.75
C ALA A 85 -10.26 11.91 -1.00
N VAL A 86 -10.21 10.66 -1.49
CA VAL A 86 -9.42 9.56 -0.93
C VAL A 86 -8.68 8.80 -2.04
N ALA A 87 -7.37 8.61 -1.89
CA ALA A 87 -6.56 7.73 -2.73
C ALA A 87 -6.21 6.43 -2.01
N LEU A 88 -6.34 5.29 -2.69
CA LEU A 88 -5.81 4.00 -2.22
C LEU A 88 -4.41 3.77 -2.77
N VAL A 89 -3.44 3.56 -1.89
CA VAL A 89 -2.02 3.40 -2.25
C VAL A 89 -1.42 2.26 -1.44
N ASP A 90 -1.35 1.06 -2.03
CA ASP A 90 -0.80 -0.13 -1.38
C ASP A 90 0.74 -0.10 -1.27
N GLU A 91 1.29 -0.93 -0.37
CA GLU A 91 2.73 -1.13 -0.13
C GLU A 91 3.51 0.16 0.19
N LEU A 92 3.19 0.79 1.32
CA LEU A 92 3.80 2.06 1.74
C LEU A 92 5.35 2.04 1.78
N ALA A 93 5.94 0.88 2.05
CA ALA A 93 7.39 0.70 2.14
C ALA A 93 8.08 0.49 0.77
N HIS A 94 7.32 0.44 -0.33
CA HIS A 94 7.87 0.18 -1.66
C HIS A 94 8.98 1.17 -2.04
N THR A 95 9.99 0.66 -2.74
CA THR A 95 11.03 1.46 -3.38
C THR A 95 10.67 1.67 -4.83
N ASN A 96 10.34 2.90 -5.18
CA ASN A 96 9.89 3.24 -6.51
C ASN A 96 10.96 2.91 -7.56
N VAL A 97 10.51 2.55 -8.75
CA VAL A 97 11.38 2.23 -9.87
C VAL A 97 12.27 3.45 -10.21
N PRO A 98 13.59 3.28 -10.41
CA PRO A 98 14.46 4.40 -10.77
C PRO A 98 13.98 5.13 -12.03
N GLY A 99 13.96 6.46 -11.98
CA GLY A 99 13.29 7.31 -12.96
C GLY A 99 11.96 7.88 -12.47
N SER A 100 11.42 7.34 -11.39
CA SER A 100 10.30 7.95 -10.65
C SER A 100 10.72 9.25 -9.98
N ARG A 101 9.74 10.15 -9.78
CA ARG A 101 9.93 11.45 -9.13
C ARG A 101 10.50 11.31 -7.70
N ASN A 102 9.94 10.39 -6.93
CA ASN A 102 10.40 10.07 -5.58
C ASN A 102 11.01 8.68 -5.53
N ALA A 103 11.92 8.46 -4.57
CA ALA A 103 12.60 7.18 -4.39
C ALA A 103 11.74 6.15 -3.64
N LYS A 104 10.77 6.61 -2.83
CA LYS A 104 9.96 5.76 -1.96
C LYS A 104 8.48 6.11 -2.08
N ARG A 105 7.61 5.10 -2.09
CA ARG A 105 6.16 5.31 -2.21
C ARG A 105 5.57 6.13 -1.07
N TRP A 106 6.13 6.02 0.14
CA TRP A 106 5.71 6.89 1.24
C TRP A 106 5.93 8.39 0.96
N GLN A 107 6.91 8.75 0.13
CA GLN A 107 7.12 10.16 -0.28
C GLN A 107 6.02 10.60 -1.25
N ASP A 108 5.58 9.72 -2.15
CA ASP A 108 4.42 10.01 -3.01
C ASP A 108 3.15 10.21 -2.17
N VAL A 109 2.95 9.36 -1.16
CA VAL A 109 1.86 9.52 -0.18
C VAL A 109 1.95 10.84 0.55
N GLU A 110 3.15 11.27 0.97
CA GLU A 110 3.36 12.59 1.60
C GLU A 110 2.96 13.75 0.67
N GLU A 111 3.22 13.65 -0.63
CA GLU A 111 2.78 14.65 -1.62
C GLU A 111 1.25 14.68 -1.77
N LEU A 112 0.60 13.53 -1.83
CA LEU A 112 -0.86 13.43 -1.86
C LEU A 112 -1.49 14.07 -0.62
N LEU A 113 -0.97 13.75 0.56
CA LEU A 113 -1.43 14.32 1.83
C LEU A 113 -1.20 15.84 1.86
N ALA A 114 -0.05 16.32 1.37
CA ALA A 114 0.24 17.75 1.28
C ALA A 114 -0.73 18.49 0.33
N ALA A 115 -1.22 17.81 -0.72
CA ALA A 115 -2.24 18.32 -1.63
C ALA A 115 -3.67 18.29 -1.03
N GLY A 116 -3.84 17.74 0.18
CA GLY A 116 -5.14 17.64 0.87
C GLY A 116 -5.94 16.40 0.48
N ILE A 117 -5.32 15.40 -0.14
CA ILE A 117 -5.94 14.12 -0.50
C ILE A 117 -5.74 13.16 0.67
N ASP A 118 -6.81 12.56 1.19
CA ASP A 118 -6.69 11.51 2.20
C ASP A 118 -6.10 10.25 1.54
N VAL A 119 -5.27 9.51 2.26
CA VAL A 119 -4.65 8.28 1.75
C VAL A 119 -4.97 7.11 2.65
N VAL A 120 -5.41 6.00 2.05
CA VAL A 120 -5.48 4.70 2.71
C VAL A 120 -4.37 3.82 2.13
N SER A 121 -3.50 3.30 3.00
CA SER A 121 -2.33 2.53 2.61
C SER A 121 -2.18 1.25 3.41
N THR A 122 -1.26 0.39 3.00
CA THR A 122 -0.91 -0.82 3.74
C THR A 122 0.60 -1.00 3.91
N VAL A 123 0.99 -1.62 5.01
CA VAL A 123 2.40 -1.92 5.29
C VAL A 123 2.53 -3.17 6.16
N ASN A 124 3.59 -3.96 5.95
CA ASN A 124 3.97 -4.99 6.91
C ASN A 124 4.89 -4.41 7.98
N ILE A 125 4.75 -4.88 9.22
CA ILE A 125 5.57 -4.44 10.35
C ILE A 125 7.07 -4.67 10.11
N GLN A 126 7.43 -5.69 9.34
CA GLN A 126 8.83 -6.00 9.01
C GLN A 126 9.56 -4.89 8.24
N HIS A 127 8.82 -3.96 7.61
CA HIS A 127 9.41 -2.86 6.85
C HIS A 127 9.71 -1.61 7.69
N LEU A 128 9.35 -1.58 8.97
CA LEU A 128 9.74 -0.47 9.84
C LEU A 128 11.25 -0.48 10.04
N GLU A 129 11.89 0.67 9.83
CA GLU A 129 13.35 0.80 9.92
C GLU A 129 13.90 0.34 11.27
N SER A 130 13.22 0.69 12.37
CA SER A 130 13.63 0.28 13.71
C SER A 130 13.62 -1.23 13.96
N LEU A 131 12.90 -2.01 13.14
CA LEU A 131 12.75 -3.45 13.29
C LEU A 131 13.66 -4.26 12.37
N GLY A 132 14.42 -3.61 11.50
CA GLY A 132 15.26 -4.29 10.49
C GLY A 132 16.20 -5.33 11.09
N ASP A 133 16.99 -4.95 12.10
CA ASP A 133 17.98 -5.84 12.73
C ASP A 133 17.32 -7.02 13.45
N VAL A 134 16.20 -6.77 14.12
CA VAL A 134 15.43 -7.81 14.83
C VAL A 134 14.84 -8.80 13.83
N VAL A 135 14.23 -8.30 12.74
CA VAL A 135 13.68 -9.15 11.68
C VAL A 135 14.77 -9.98 11.02
N GLU A 136 15.93 -9.40 10.71
CA GLU A 136 17.06 -10.11 10.13
C GLU A 136 17.59 -11.19 11.09
N SER A 137 17.70 -10.90 12.38
CA SER A 137 18.16 -11.88 13.39
C SER A 137 17.23 -13.10 13.52
N ILE A 138 15.93 -12.90 13.32
CA ILE A 138 14.91 -13.97 13.44
C ILE A 138 14.78 -14.76 12.14
N THR A 139 14.78 -14.07 11.00
CA THR A 139 14.44 -14.66 9.70
C THR A 139 15.66 -15.03 8.86
N GLY A 140 16.83 -14.47 9.18
CA GLY A 140 18.03 -14.53 8.32
C GLY A 140 17.93 -13.69 7.06
N VAL A 141 16.87 -12.88 6.89
CA VAL A 141 16.61 -12.12 5.66
C VAL A 141 16.59 -10.63 5.94
N ARG A 142 17.56 -9.92 5.36
CA ARG A 142 17.62 -8.46 5.41
C ARG A 142 16.54 -7.82 4.54
N GLN A 143 15.73 -6.96 5.14
CA GLN A 143 14.71 -6.19 4.43
C GLN A 143 15.38 -5.07 3.63
N ARG A 144 15.12 -5.02 2.32
CA ARG A 144 15.65 -3.96 1.43
C ARG A 144 14.70 -2.78 1.30
N GLU A 145 13.40 -3.07 1.40
CA GLU A 145 12.35 -2.06 1.35
C GLU A 145 11.94 -1.72 2.77
N THR A 146 12.19 -0.47 3.15
CA THR A 146 11.90 0.06 4.48
C THR A 146 11.07 1.33 4.42
N VAL A 147 10.43 1.66 5.52
CA VAL A 147 9.75 2.93 5.77
C VAL A 147 10.18 3.46 7.15
N PRO A 148 10.50 4.76 7.27
CA PRO A 148 10.81 5.36 8.56
C PRO A 148 9.63 5.22 9.52
N ASP A 149 9.91 4.82 10.76
CA ASP A 149 8.90 4.65 11.80
C ASP A 149 7.99 5.87 11.98
N GLU A 150 8.58 7.07 11.84
CA GLU A 150 7.87 8.33 11.99
C GLU A 150 6.79 8.54 10.91
N VAL A 151 6.98 8.01 9.70
CA VAL A 151 5.94 8.06 8.66
C VAL A 151 4.70 7.29 9.11
N VAL A 152 4.90 6.09 9.67
CA VAL A 152 3.80 5.25 10.15
C VAL A 152 3.20 5.83 11.43
N ARG A 153 4.03 6.34 12.35
CA ARG A 153 3.59 6.94 13.63
C ARG A 153 2.74 8.19 13.42
N ARG A 154 3.00 8.98 12.38
CA ARG A 154 2.23 10.19 12.04
C ARG A 154 0.89 9.90 11.37
N ALA A 155 0.56 8.64 11.08
CA ALA A 155 -0.74 8.29 10.53
C ALA A 155 -1.87 8.63 11.51
N ASP A 156 -2.91 9.28 11.01
CA ASP A 156 -4.10 9.63 11.80
C ASP A 156 -4.84 8.38 12.32
N GLN A 157 -4.72 7.27 11.59
CA GLN A 157 -5.31 6.00 11.99
C GLN A 157 -4.42 4.83 11.57
N ILE A 158 -4.19 3.90 12.50
CA ILE A 158 -3.53 2.61 12.24
C ILE A 158 -4.49 1.50 12.63
N GLU A 159 -4.75 0.58 11.72
CA GLU A 159 -5.56 -0.61 11.96
C GLU A 159 -4.72 -1.87 11.77
N LEU A 160 -4.69 -2.71 12.81
CA LEU A 160 -3.96 -3.98 12.78
C LEU A 160 -4.80 -5.05 12.08
N VAL A 161 -4.28 -5.58 10.99
CA VAL A 161 -4.85 -6.74 10.28
C VAL A 161 -4.08 -7.98 10.72
N ASP A 162 -4.70 -8.75 11.61
CA ASP A 162 -4.09 -9.92 12.22
C ASP A 162 -4.63 -11.24 11.67
N MET A 163 -3.80 -12.27 11.75
CA MET A 163 -4.12 -13.65 11.42
C MET A 163 -3.21 -14.59 12.20
N SER A 164 -3.76 -15.67 12.76
CA SER A 164 -2.94 -16.66 13.44
C SER A 164 -1.90 -17.28 12.49
N PRO A 165 -0.67 -17.58 12.98
CA PRO A 165 0.35 -18.23 12.16
C PRO A 165 -0.13 -19.54 11.52
N GLN A 166 -0.98 -20.31 12.21
CA GLN A 166 -1.54 -21.55 11.66
C GLN A 166 -2.52 -21.28 10.50
N ALA A 167 -3.32 -20.21 10.57
CA ALA A 167 -4.19 -19.81 9.46
C ALA A 167 -3.38 -19.30 8.27
N LEU A 168 -2.31 -18.53 8.53
CA LEU A 168 -1.42 -18.04 7.48
C LEU A 168 -0.72 -19.19 6.75
N ARG A 169 -0.16 -20.16 7.49
CA ARG A 169 0.45 -21.38 6.90
C ARG A 169 -0.54 -22.17 6.06
N ARG A 170 -1.79 -22.31 6.52
CA ARG A 170 -2.85 -22.95 5.72
C ARG A 170 -3.05 -22.20 4.41
N ARG A 171 -3.13 -20.87 4.43
CA ARG A 171 -3.30 -20.08 3.21
C ARG A 171 -2.12 -20.25 2.24
N MET A 172 -0.88 -20.29 2.75
CA MET A 172 0.30 -20.59 1.93
C MET A 172 0.21 -21.98 1.29
N ALA A 173 -0.15 -23.01 2.08
CA ALA A 173 -0.27 -24.39 1.58
C ALA A 173 -1.34 -24.55 0.47
N HIS A 174 -2.36 -23.69 0.46
CA HIS A 174 -3.41 -23.68 -0.57
C HIS A 174 -3.11 -22.71 -1.74
N GLY A 175 -1.90 -22.14 -1.83
CA GLY A 175 -1.52 -21.21 -2.91
C GLY A 175 -2.23 -19.85 -2.87
N ASN A 176 -2.77 -19.46 -1.71
CA ASN A 176 -3.49 -18.20 -1.55
C ASN A 176 -2.58 -17.02 -1.15
N ILE A 177 -1.28 -17.28 -1.02
CA ILE A 177 -0.22 -16.33 -0.65
C ILE A 177 0.99 -16.67 -1.52
N TYR A 178 1.53 -15.64 -2.18
CA TYR A 178 2.69 -15.70 -3.06
C TYR A 178 3.83 -14.88 -2.47
#